data_AF-A0A376M5P0-F1
#
_entry.id   AF-A0A376M5P0-F1
#
_cell.length_a   1.000
_cell.length_b   1.000
_cell.length_c   1.000
_cell.angle_alpha   90.00
_cell.angle_beta   90.00
_cell.angle_gamma   90.00
#
_symmetry.space_group_name_H-M   'P 1'
#
loop_
_entity.id
_entity.type
_entity.pdbx_description
1 polymer ?
#
loop_
_entity_poly.entity_id
_entity_poly.type
_entity_poly.pdbx_seq_one_letter_code
_entity_poly.pdbx_strand_id
1 'polypeptide(L)'
;MFAILLIVFFAGGSYFDLFPLRGLVSANFDSLPWYQKITDYLWHITQPVLATVIGGFAALTMLTKNSFLDEVRKQYVVTARAKGVSEKNILWKHVFRNAMLLVIAGFPATFISMFFTGSLLIEVMFSLNSLGLLGYEATVSRDYPVMFGTLYIFTLIGLLLNIVSDISYTLVDPRIDFEGR
;
A
#
# COMPACT_ATOMS: atom_id res chain seq x y z
N MET A 1 -14.48 -8.99 0.43
CA MET A 1 -15.75 -8.53 1.05
C MET A 1 -16.05 -7.07 0.70
N PHE A 2 -15.25 -6.08 1.11
CA PHE A 2 -15.52 -4.66 0.79
C PHE A 2 -15.51 -4.33 -0.72
N ALA A 3 -14.61 -4.94 -1.51
CA ALA A 3 -14.60 -4.77 -2.96
C ALA A 3 -15.91 -5.25 -3.63
N ILE A 4 -16.50 -6.36 -3.14
CA ILE A 4 -17.80 -6.88 -3.59
C ILE A 4 -18.92 -5.89 -3.26
N LEU A 5 -18.91 -5.35 -2.04
CA LEU A 5 -19.89 -4.35 -1.61
C LEU A 5 -19.83 -3.08 -2.47
N LEU A 6 -18.62 -2.58 -2.76
CA LEU A 6 -18.43 -1.40 -3.61
C LEU A 6 -18.88 -1.64 -5.06
N ILE A 7 -18.62 -2.82 -5.63
CA ILE A 7 -19.09 -3.15 -6.98
C ILE A 7 -20.62 -3.22 -7.02
N VAL A 8 -21.25 -3.87 -6.05
CA VAL A 8 -22.72 -4.00 -6.01
C VAL A 8 -23.42 -2.66 -5.81
N PHE A 9 -22.86 -1.76 -4.99
CA PHE A 9 -23.50 -0.46 -4.71
C PHE A 9 -23.24 0.61 -5.78
N PHE A 10 -22.00 0.68 -6.32
CA PHE A 10 -21.56 1.82 -7.14
C PHE A 10 -21.33 1.52 -8.62
N ALA A 11 -21.38 0.25 -9.02
CA ALA A 11 -21.19 -0.16 -10.40
C ALA A 11 -22.24 -1.17 -10.90
N GLY A 12 -22.98 -1.83 -10.01
CA GLY A 12 -23.84 -2.97 -10.33
C GLY A 12 -25.13 -2.68 -11.11
N GLY A 13 -25.44 -1.46 -11.54
CA GLY A 13 -26.72 -1.16 -12.20
C GLY A 13 -27.94 -1.08 -11.28
N SER A 14 -27.80 -1.41 -9.99
CA SER A 14 -28.95 -1.57 -9.07
C SER A 14 -29.22 -0.37 -8.16
N TYR A 15 -28.22 0.48 -7.87
CA TYR A 15 -28.37 1.61 -6.93
C TYR A 15 -27.77 2.91 -7.48
N PHE A 16 -26.43 3.04 -7.53
CA PHE A 16 -25.75 4.22 -8.06
C PHE A 16 -24.79 3.80 -9.18
N ASP A 17 -25.14 4.02 -10.45
CA ASP A 17 -24.24 3.80 -11.61
C ASP A 17 -23.22 4.94 -11.76
N LEU A 18 -22.47 5.20 -10.69
CA LEU A 18 -21.50 6.29 -10.69
C LEU A 18 -20.17 5.88 -11.32
N PHE A 19 -19.82 4.58 -11.24
CA PHE A 19 -18.55 4.07 -11.70
C PHE A 19 -18.68 2.86 -12.64
N PRO A 20 -17.78 2.73 -13.63
CA PRO A 20 -17.78 1.62 -14.57
C PRO A 20 -17.44 0.30 -13.88
N LEU A 21 -18.14 -0.77 -14.29
CA LEU A 21 -18.00 -2.12 -13.72
C LEU A 21 -16.62 -2.73 -13.87
N ARG A 22 -15.93 -2.44 -14.98
CA ARG A 22 -14.71 -3.12 -15.41
C ARG A 22 -13.85 -2.23 -16.29
N GLY A 23 -12.54 -2.48 -16.26
CA GLY A 23 -11.57 -1.86 -17.16
C GLY A 23 -11.01 -0.53 -16.64
N LEU A 24 -9.88 -0.12 -17.22
CA LEU A 24 -9.17 1.13 -16.87
C LEU A 24 -9.54 2.32 -17.76
N VAL A 25 -10.31 2.09 -18.82
CA VAL A 25 -10.65 3.07 -19.86
C VAL A 25 -12.03 2.80 -20.44
N SER A 26 -12.75 3.87 -20.80
CA SER A 26 -14.02 3.79 -21.51
C SER A 26 -13.84 3.29 -22.95
N ALA A 27 -14.89 2.70 -23.54
CA ALA A 27 -14.86 2.20 -24.92
C ALA A 27 -14.57 3.28 -25.98
N ASN A 28 -14.70 4.57 -25.63
CA ASN A 28 -14.45 5.71 -26.51
C ASN A 28 -13.06 6.36 -26.32
N PHE A 29 -12.18 5.76 -25.51
CA PHE A 29 -10.91 6.35 -25.08
C PHE A 29 -9.98 6.79 -26.23
N ASP A 30 -9.99 6.09 -27.37
CA ASP A 30 -9.15 6.45 -28.51
C ASP A 30 -9.60 7.75 -29.21
N SER A 31 -10.89 8.08 -29.11
CA SER A 31 -11.48 9.28 -29.74
C SER A 31 -11.47 10.53 -28.85
N LEU A 32 -11.13 10.39 -27.56
CA LEU A 32 -11.20 11.49 -26.60
C LEU A 32 -9.98 12.43 -26.70
N PRO A 33 -10.16 13.74 -26.49
CA PRO A 33 -9.05 14.68 -26.33
C PRO A 33 -8.27 14.38 -25.04
N TRP A 34 -6.97 14.72 -25.01
CA TRP A 34 -6.03 14.32 -23.96
C TRP A 34 -6.46 14.66 -22.52
N TYR A 35 -7.16 15.79 -22.32
CA TYR A 35 -7.66 16.18 -21.00
C TYR A 35 -8.81 15.27 -20.52
N GLN A 36 -9.68 14.84 -21.43
CA GLN A 36 -10.75 13.89 -21.13
C GLN A 36 -10.21 12.47 -20.89
N LYS A 37 -9.10 12.09 -21.53
CA LYS A 37 -8.42 10.81 -21.26
C LYS A 37 -7.91 10.74 -19.82
N ILE A 38 -7.34 11.83 -19.30
CA ILE A 38 -6.84 11.87 -17.91
C ILE A 38 -8.00 11.76 -16.91
N THR A 39 -9.09 12.49 -17.14
CA THR A 39 -10.25 12.42 -16.25
C THR A 39 -10.92 11.06 -16.28
N ASP A 40 -11.02 10.44 -17.47
CA ASP A 40 -11.58 9.10 -17.63
C ASP A 40 -10.75 8.07 -16.84
N TYR A 41 -9.43 8.14 -16.99
CA TYR A 41 -8.50 7.25 -16.29
C TYR A 41 -8.56 7.39 -14.76
N LEU A 42 -8.58 8.64 -14.25
CA LEU A 42 -8.72 8.89 -12.82
C LEU A 42 -10.07 8.39 -12.29
N TRP A 43 -11.14 8.54 -13.06
CA TRP A 43 -12.47 8.06 -12.68
C TRP A 43 -12.51 6.53 -12.56
N HIS A 44 -11.89 5.80 -13.49
CA HIS A 44 -11.83 4.34 -13.47
C HIS A 44 -10.92 3.79 -12.36
N ILE A 45 -9.81 4.48 -12.03
CA ILE A 45 -8.88 4.06 -10.96
C ILE A 45 -9.43 4.31 -9.54
N THR A 46 -10.34 5.28 -9.39
CA THR A 46 -10.85 5.68 -8.08
C THR A 46 -11.48 4.51 -7.33
N GLN A 47 -12.23 3.63 -8.02
CA GLN A 47 -12.95 2.53 -7.38
C GLN A 47 -12.04 1.38 -6.91
N PRO A 48 -11.08 0.86 -7.72
CA PRO A 48 -10.07 -0.10 -7.26
C PRO A 48 -9.19 0.46 -6.12
N VAL A 49 -8.81 1.73 -6.19
CA VAL A 49 -7.98 2.37 -5.16
C VAL A 49 -8.74 2.48 -3.85
N LEU A 50 -10.00 2.93 -3.87
CA LEU A 50 -10.82 3.01 -2.66
C LEU A 50 -11.04 1.63 -2.02
N ALA A 51 -11.31 0.60 -2.83
CA ALA A 51 -11.44 -0.76 -2.34
C ALA A 51 -10.17 -1.25 -1.63
N THR A 52 -9.00 -0.94 -2.21
CA THR A 52 -7.69 -1.30 -1.65
C THR A 52 -7.39 -0.53 -0.37
N VAL A 53 -7.62 0.79 -0.37
CA VAL A 53 -7.39 1.67 0.79
C VAL A 53 -8.23 1.21 1.97
N ILE A 54 -9.53 0.97 1.78
CA ILE A 54 -10.42 0.51 2.86
C ILE A 54 -9.97 -0.85 3.40
N GLY A 55 -9.53 -1.76 2.52
CA GLY A 55 -9.01 -3.08 2.91
C GLY A 55 -7.77 -3.01 3.79
N GLY A 56 -6.83 -2.11 3.50
CA GLY A 56 -5.61 -1.93 4.28
C GLY A 56 -5.74 -0.96 5.47
N PHE A 57 -6.76 -0.10 5.48
CA PHE A 57 -6.87 1.01 6.44
C PHE A 57 -6.96 0.55 7.89
N ALA A 58 -7.77 -0.48 8.16
CA ALA A 58 -7.94 -0.98 9.53
C ALA A 58 -6.64 -1.57 10.09
N ALA A 59 -5.93 -2.36 9.29
CA ALA A 59 -4.66 -2.97 9.67
C ALA A 59 -3.58 -1.90 9.91
N LEU A 60 -3.47 -0.93 9.00
CA LEU A 60 -2.51 0.17 9.13
C LEU A 60 -2.81 1.02 10.38
N THR A 61 -4.09 1.35 10.63
CA THR A 61 -4.49 2.12 11.81
C THR A 61 -4.17 1.39 13.11
N MET A 62 -4.44 0.08 13.18
CA MET A 62 -4.07 -0.74 14.34
C MET A 62 -2.56 -0.80 14.54
N LEU A 63 -1.80 -1.02 13.46
CA LEU A 63 -0.34 -1.05 13.48
C LEU A 63 0.20 0.28 14.02
N THR A 64 -0.21 1.41 13.45
CA THR A 64 0.22 2.74 13.90
C THR A 64 -0.16 2.97 15.36
N LYS A 65 -1.40 2.65 15.77
CA LYS A 65 -1.83 2.81 17.16
C LYS A 65 -0.96 2.00 18.12
N ASN A 66 -0.65 0.75 17.78
CA ASN A 66 0.18 -0.13 18.62
C ASN A 66 1.62 0.39 18.71
N SER A 67 2.23 0.79 17.59
CA SER A 67 3.58 1.38 17.58
C SER A 67 3.69 2.61 18.48
N PHE A 68 2.67 3.48 18.48
CA PHE A 68 2.65 4.64 19.36
C PHE A 68 2.48 4.26 20.84
N LEU A 69 1.60 3.30 21.14
CA LEU A 69 1.40 2.83 22.53
C LEU A 69 2.67 2.19 23.11
N ASP A 70 3.41 1.45 22.29
CA ASP A 70 4.67 0.83 22.68
C ASP A 70 5.75 1.88 22.93
N GLU A 71 5.83 2.92 22.10
CA GLU A 71 6.81 4.00 22.30
C GLU A 71 6.52 4.88 23.51
N VAL A 72 5.25 5.17 23.80
CA VAL A 72 4.85 5.97 24.98
C VAL A 72 5.24 5.29 26.30
N ARG A 73 5.34 3.96 26.33
CA ARG A 73 5.69 3.17 27.53
C ARG A 73 7.20 3.07 27.78
N LYS A 74 8.05 3.59 26.89
CA LYS A 74 9.51 3.47 27.05
C LYS A 74 10.08 4.45 28.08
N GLN A 75 11.20 4.07 28.69
CA GLN A 75 11.86 4.83 29.76
C GLN A 75 12.28 6.26 29.35
N TYR A 76 12.61 6.49 28.07
CA TYR A 76 12.96 7.82 27.59
C TYR A 76 11.78 8.81 27.66
N VAL A 77 10.54 8.32 27.49
CA VAL A 77 9.31 9.12 27.62
C VAL A 77 9.06 9.49 29.08
N VAL A 78 9.22 8.52 29.99
CA VAL A 78 9.09 8.74 31.44
C VAL A 78 10.11 9.77 31.92
N THR A 79 11.35 9.67 31.44
CA THR A 79 12.42 10.62 31.77
C THR A 79 12.14 12.01 31.21
N ALA A 80 11.62 12.11 29.97
CA ALA A 80 11.25 13.40 29.37
C ALA A 80 10.10 14.08 30.13
N ARG A 81 9.12 13.30 30.60
CA ARG A 81 8.04 13.78 31.45
C ARG A 81 8.57 14.26 32.81
N ALA A 82 9.49 13.51 33.43
CA ALA A 82 10.14 13.90 34.68
C ALA A 82 10.97 15.21 34.55
N LYS A 83 11.51 15.49 33.36
CA LYS A 83 12.20 16.75 33.03
C LYS A 83 11.25 17.92 32.78
N GLY A 84 9.93 17.74 32.85
CA GLY A 84 8.94 18.80 32.64
C GLY A 84 8.70 19.16 31.17
N VAL A 85 9.09 18.31 30.21
CA VAL A 85 8.82 18.56 28.78
C VAL A 85 7.30 18.43 28.53
N SER A 86 6.75 19.35 27.74
CA SER A 86 5.32 19.32 27.39
C SER A 86 4.95 18.06 26.61
N GLU A 87 3.76 17.49 26.87
CA GLU A 87 3.33 16.25 26.23
C GLU A 87 3.28 16.36 24.69
N LYS A 88 2.91 17.53 24.16
CA LYS A 88 2.94 17.78 22.71
C LYS A 88 4.35 17.64 22.13
N ASN A 89 5.38 18.15 22.82
CA ASN A 89 6.75 18.03 22.35
C ASN A 89 7.26 16.60 22.45
N ILE A 90 6.89 15.88 23.51
CA ILE A 90 7.23 14.45 23.65
C ILE A 90 6.61 13.63 22.51
N LEU A 91 5.33 13.88 22.21
CA LEU A 91 4.60 13.14 21.19
C LEU A 91 5.16 13.39 19.79
N TRP A 92 5.39 14.64 19.41
CA TRP A 92 5.87 14.99 18.06
C TRP A 92 7.38 14.77 17.85
N LYS A 93 8.24 15.09 18.81
CA LYS A 93 9.70 14.96 18.62
C LYS A 93 10.28 13.60 19.00
N HIS A 94 9.72 12.93 20.01
CA HIS A 94 10.29 11.69 20.54
C HIS A 94 9.49 10.47 20.09
N VAL A 95 8.19 10.44 20.40
CA VAL A 95 7.34 9.27 20.13
C VAL A 95 7.07 9.09 18.63
N PHE A 96 6.65 10.16 17.93
CA PHE A 96 6.28 10.08 16.52
C PHE A 96 7.44 9.61 15.63
N ARG A 97 8.63 10.20 15.80
CA ARG A 97 9.82 9.85 15.02
C ARG A 97 10.20 8.37 15.19
N ASN A 98 10.12 7.86 16.41
CA ASN A 98 10.48 6.47 16.72
C ASN A 98 9.37 5.48 16.32
N ALA A 99 8.11 5.81 16.58
CA ALA A 99 6.98 4.94 16.24
C ALA A 99 6.80 4.79 14.73
N MET A 100 7.15 5.83 13.95
CA MET A 100 7.12 5.79 12.49
C MET A 100 8.18 4.86 11.90
N LEU A 101 9.32 4.63 12.56
CA LEU A 101 10.32 3.68 12.09
C LEU A 101 9.73 2.27 11.96
N LEU A 102 8.89 1.84 12.91
CA LEU A 102 8.23 0.53 12.85
C LEU A 102 7.23 0.43 11.68
N VAL A 103 6.60 1.55 11.30
CA VAL A 103 5.67 1.59 10.16
C VAL A 103 6.44 1.57 8.83
N ILE A 104 7.52 2.35 8.74
CA ILE A 104 8.41 2.37 7.57
C ILE A 104 9.06 1.00 7.38
N ALA A 105 9.43 0.32 8.46
CA ALA A 105 9.94 -1.04 8.47
C ALA A 105 9.05 -2.06 7.79
N GLY A 106 7.75 -1.97 8.07
CA GLY A 106 6.77 -2.89 7.53
C GLY A 106 6.40 -2.58 6.07
N PHE A 107 6.83 -1.44 5.53
CA PHE A 107 6.41 -0.97 4.21
C PHE A 107 6.85 -1.90 3.08
N PRO A 108 8.11 -2.35 2.95
CA PRO A 108 8.53 -3.24 1.86
C PRO A 108 7.74 -4.56 1.86
N ALA A 109 7.58 -5.18 3.03
CA ALA A 109 6.82 -6.43 3.17
C ALA A 109 5.33 -6.24 2.83
N THR A 110 4.73 -5.15 3.31
CA THR A 110 3.34 -4.80 3.00
C THR A 110 3.14 -4.51 1.51
N PHE A 111 4.11 -3.84 0.89
CA PHE A 111 4.08 -3.54 -0.54
C PHE A 111 4.19 -4.83 -1.36
N ILE A 112 5.15 -5.70 -1.08
CA ILE A 112 5.30 -6.99 -1.78
C ILE A 112 4.02 -7.84 -1.60
N SER A 113 3.48 -7.92 -0.39
CA SER A 113 2.25 -8.68 -0.12
C SER A 113 1.02 -8.10 -0.82
N MET A 114 0.95 -6.79 -1.04
CA MET A 114 -0.11 -6.17 -1.85
C MET A 114 -0.09 -6.69 -3.30
N PHE A 115 1.09 -6.80 -3.90
CA PHE A 115 1.25 -7.28 -5.29
C PHE A 115 1.04 -8.80 -5.42
N PHE A 116 1.43 -9.61 -4.44
CA PHE A 116 1.26 -11.06 -4.49
C PHE A 116 -0.13 -11.54 -4.04
N THR A 117 -0.66 -10.96 -2.97
CA THR A 117 -1.81 -11.52 -2.24
C THR A 117 -2.97 -10.55 -2.16
N GLY A 118 -2.70 -9.26 -2.00
CA GLY A 118 -3.72 -8.24 -1.71
C GLY A 118 -4.57 -7.84 -2.92
N SER A 119 -4.04 -7.98 -4.13
CA SER A 119 -4.63 -7.40 -5.33
C SER A 119 -5.29 -8.43 -6.27
N LEU A 120 -5.01 -9.72 -6.19
CA LEU A 120 -5.58 -10.72 -7.11
C LEU A 120 -7.12 -10.70 -7.16
N LEU A 121 -7.78 -10.64 -5.99
CA LEU A 121 -9.25 -10.55 -5.96
C LEU A 121 -9.76 -9.24 -6.56
N ILE A 122 -9.09 -8.12 -6.30
CA ILE A 122 -9.46 -6.80 -6.85
C ILE A 122 -9.20 -6.79 -8.36
N GLU A 123 -8.10 -7.36 -8.83
CA GLU A 123 -7.72 -7.48 -10.23
C GLU A 123 -8.72 -8.30 -11.02
N VAL A 124 -9.10 -9.48 -10.52
CA VAL A 124 -10.10 -10.32 -11.17
C VAL A 124 -11.46 -9.62 -11.19
N MET A 125 -11.85 -8.98 -10.08
CA MET A 125 -13.15 -8.30 -9.97
C MET A 125 -13.27 -7.08 -10.89
N PHE A 126 -12.24 -6.26 -10.97
CA PHE A 126 -12.20 -5.06 -11.82
C PHE A 126 -11.63 -5.30 -13.23
N SER A 127 -11.25 -6.54 -13.54
CA SER A 127 -10.62 -6.94 -14.82
C SER A 127 -9.36 -6.12 -15.13
N LEU A 128 -8.47 -6.01 -14.14
CA LEU A 128 -7.18 -5.33 -14.26
C LEU A 128 -6.09 -6.32 -14.68
N ASN A 129 -5.34 -5.99 -15.73
CA ASN A 129 -4.21 -6.80 -16.21
C ASN A 129 -2.93 -6.44 -15.44
N SER A 130 -2.80 -7.05 -14.27
CA SER A 130 -1.69 -6.84 -13.34
C SER A 130 -0.67 -7.97 -13.42
N LEU A 131 0.56 -7.71 -12.95
CA LEU A 131 1.61 -8.72 -12.83
C LEU A 131 1.24 -9.85 -11.87
N GLY A 132 0.40 -9.57 -10.86
CA GLY A 132 -0.09 -10.58 -9.90
C GLY A 132 -0.97 -11.62 -10.60
N LEU A 133 -2.00 -11.16 -11.31
CA LEU A 133 -2.85 -11.99 -12.16
C LEU A 133 -2.04 -12.75 -13.22
N LEU A 134 -1.11 -12.09 -13.89
CA LEU A 134 -0.27 -12.71 -14.92
C LEU A 134 0.62 -13.83 -14.35
N GLY A 135 1.18 -13.66 -13.16
CA GLY A 135 1.93 -14.71 -12.47
C GLY A 135 1.05 -15.90 -12.04
N TYR A 136 -0.18 -15.62 -11.60
CA TYR A 136 -1.16 -16.67 -11.27
C TYR A 136 -1.57 -17.47 -12.51
N GLU A 137 -1.94 -16.80 -13.60
CA GLU A 137 -2.31 -17.44 -14.86
C GLU A 137 -1.18 -18.27 -15.43
N ALA A 138 0.05 -17.77 -15.42
CA ALA A 138 1.24 -18.51 -15.84
C ALA A 138 1.48 -19.78 -15.01
N THR A 139 1.18 -19.74 -13.71
CA THR A 139 1.29 -20.91 -12.83
C THR A 139 0.24 -21.96 -13.18
N VAL A 140 -1.01 -21.54 -13.43
CA VAL A 140 -2.12 -22.44 -13.81
C VAL A 140 -1.91 -23.03 -15.20
N SER A 141 -1.46 -22.22 -16.16
CA SER A 141 -1.18 -22.65 -17.55
C SER A 141 0.13 -23.42 -17.69
N ARG A 142 0.92 -23.53 -16.61
CA ARG A 142 2.27 -24.12 -16.59
C ARG A 142 3.24 -23.46 -17.57
N ASP A 143 3.06 -22.15 -17.79
CA ASP A 143 4.00 -21.33 -18.55
C ASP A 143 5.20 -20.98 -17.65
N TYR A 144 6.15 -21.92 -17.55
CA TYR A 144 7.34 -21.76 -16.73
C TYR A 144 8.18 -20.52 -17.11
N PRO A 145 8.40 -20.18 -18.39
CA PRO A 145 9.08 -18.94 -18.76
C PRO A 145 8.44 -17.68 -18.15
N VAL A 146 7.12 -17.53 -18.28
CA VAL A 146 6.41 -16.36 -17.75
C VAL A 146 6.36 -16.39 -16.22
N MET A 147 6.19 -17.56 -15.61
CA MET A 147 6.24 -17.73 -14.16
C MET A 147 7.60 -17.30 -13.59
N PHE A 148 8.71 -17.75 -14.16
CA PHE A 148 10.04 -17.35 -13.68
C PHE A 148 10.33 -15.87 -13.98
N GLY A 149 9.84 -15.34 -15.11
CA GLY A 149 9.96 -13.91 -15.43
C GLY A 149 9.25 -13.02 -14.41
N THR A 150 8.01 -13.37 -14.03
CA THR A 150 7.26 -12.63 -13.01
C THR A 150 7.92 -12.73 -11.63
N LEU A 151 8.36 -13.92 -11.21
CA LEU A 151 9.11 -14.10 -9.96
C LEU A 151 10.40 -13.26 -9.93
N TYR A 152 11.15 -13.22 -11.03
CA TYR A 152 12.35 -12.40 -11.15
C TYR A 152 12.05 -10.90 -11.00
N ILE A 153 11.04 -10.39 -11.70
CA ILE A 153 10.66 -8.97 -11.60
C ILE A 153 10.22 -8.63 -10.18
N PHE A 154 9.43 -9.49 -9.53
CA PHE A 154 8.96 -9.26 -8.17
C PHE A 154 10.10 -9.25 -7.16
N THR A 155 11.03 -10.19 -7.25
CA THR A 155 12.20 -10.23 -6.37
C THR A 155 13.10 -9.01 -6.57
N LEU A 156 13.29 -8.57 -7.82
CA LEU A 156 14.05 -7.36 -8.14
C LEU A 156 13.40 -6.10 -7.56
N ILE A 157 12.08 -5.93 -7.74
CA ILE A 157 11.33 -4.79 -7.16
C ILE A 157 11.38 -4.85 -5.63
N GLY A 158 11.20 -6.04 -5.05
CA GLY A 158 11.29 -6.25 -3.61
C GLY A 158 12.66 -5.86 -3.06
N LEU A 159 13.75 -6.21 -3.75
CA LEU A 159 15.10 -5.79 -3.39
C LEU A 159 15.24 -4.27 -3.43
N LEU A 160 14.79 -3.62 -4.51
CA LEU A 160 14.84 -2.16 -4.64
C LEU A 160 14.07 -1.46 -3.51
N LEU A 161 12.90 -1.96 -3.15
CA LEU A 161 12.09 -1.40 -2.05
C LEU A 161 12.75 -1.59 -0.69
N ASN A 162 13.42 -2.72 -0.45
CA ASN A 162 14.20 -2.91 0.78
C ASN A 162 15.34 -1.89 0.85
N ILE A 163 16.08 -1.67 -0.23
CA ILE A 163 17.14 -0.66 -0.28
C ILE A 163 16.57 0.75 -0.04
N VAL A 164 15.44 1.09 -0.66
CA VAL A 164 14.77 2.38 -0.42
C VAL A 164 14.31 2.52 1.03
N SER A 165 13.86 1.43 1.66
CA SER A 165 13.52 1.40 3.08
C SER A 165 14.75 1.63 3.96
N ASP A 166 15.85 0.94 3.69
CA ASP A 166 17.14 1.08 4.39
C ASP A 166 17.66 2.53 4.35
N ILE A 167 17.54 3.17 3.18
CA ILE A 167 17.86 4.61 3.01
C ILE A 167 16.87 5.49 3.80
N SER A 168 15.58 5.16 3.76
CA SER A 168 14.55 5.91 4.50
C SER A 168 14.78 5.83 6.01
N TYR A 169 15.25 4.69 6.52
CA TYR A 169 15.61 4.54 7.92
C TYR A 169 16.78 5.44 8.31
N THR A 170 17.84 5.50 7.51
CA THR A 170 19.00 6.35 7.79
C THR A 170 18.64 7.84 7.76
N LEU A 171 17.72 8.24 6.87
CA LEU A 171 17.19 9.62 6.85
C LEU A 171 16.33 9.94 8.07
N VAL A 172 15.46 9.01 8.49
CA VAL A 172 14.56 9.23 9.63
C VAL A 172 15.30 9.13 10.95
N ASP A 173 16.28 8.24 11.11
CA ASP A 173 17.14 8.17 12.29
C ASP A 173 18.63 8.07 11.91
N PRO A 174 19.35 9.20 11.80
CA PRO A 174 20.77 9.24 11.49
C PRO A 174 21.66 8.77 12.65
N ARG A 175 21.09 8.23 13.74
CA ARG A 175 21.86 7.54 14.79
C ARG A 175 22.08 6.06 14.48
N ILE A 176 21.41 5.52 13.47
CA ILE A 176 21.66 4.18 12.94
C ILE A 176 22.90 4.30 12.05
N ASP A 177 24.07 4.39 12.68
CA ASP A 177 25.33 4.24 12.00
C ASP A 177 25.49 2.77 11.61
N PHE A 178 25.77 2.51 10.34
CA PHE A 178 26.20 1.19 9.88
C PHE A 178 27.64 0.87 10.32
N GLU A 179 28.31 1.81 10.99
CA GLU A 179 29.60 1.63 11.65
C GLU A 179 29.40 1.13 13.10
N GLY A 180 29.31 -0.19 13.27
CA GLY A 180 29.22 -0.73 14.63
C GLY A 180 29.07 -2.24 14.78
N ARG A 181 29.62 -3.04 13.86
CA ARG A 181 30.01 -4.44 14.15
C ARG A 181 31.29 -4.78 13.42
#